data_AF-A0A5Q4FFS9-F1
#
_entry.id   AF-A0A5Q4FFS9-F1
#
_cell.length_a   1.000
_cell.length_b   1.000
_cell.length_c   1.000
_cell.angle_alpha   90.00
_cell.angle_beta   90.00
_cell.angle_gamma   90.00
#
_symmetry.space_group_name_H-M   'P 1'
#
loop_
_entity.id
_entity.type
_entity.pdbx_description
1 polymer ?
#
loop_
_entity_poly.entity_id
_entity_poly.type
_entity_poly.pdbx_seq_one_letter_code
_entity_poly.pdbx_strand_id
1 'polypeptide(L)'
;MNYIIKLPPKSKRDDIIDAWVNDVLHDHDYSRLRNTLNNLIESGFNRDGVMFMFLHRTTHEIARKKIVQQSRYELAEIAFSNPISLN
;
A
#
# COMPACT_ATOMS: atom_id res chain seq x y z
N MET A 1 -33.28 -1.39 -4.84
CA MET A 1 -32.29 -2.36 -4.34
C MET A 1 -31.27 -1.61 -3.48
N ASN A 2 -31.19 -1.87 -2.18
CA ASN A 2 -30.09 -1.36 -1.36
C ASN A 2 -28.84 -2.20 -1.69
N TYR A 3 -27.93 -1.65 -2.48
CA TYR A 3 -26.62 -2.26 -2.71
C TYR A 3 -25.81 -2.12 -1.41
N ILE A 4 -25.97 -3.10 -0.52
CA ILE A 4 -25.08 -3.24 0.64
C ILE A 4 -23.76 -3.78 0.10
N ILE A 5 -22.85 -2.87 -0.25
CA ILE A 5 -21.49 -3.23 -0.63
C ILE A 5 -20.77 -3.65 0.64
N LYS A 6 -20.59 -4.96 0.81
CA LYS A 6 -19.79 -5.51 1.91
C LYS A 6 -18.33 -5.26 1.59
N LEU A 7 -17.74 -4.29 2.28
CA LEU A 7 -16.32 -4.01 2.15
C LEU A 7 -15.51 -5.18 2.72
N PRO A 8 -14.34 -5.51 2.12
CA PRO A 8 -13.41 -6.42 2.74
C PRO A 8 -13.03 -5.98 4.18
N PRO A 9 -12.56 -6.88 5.05
CA PRO A 9 -12.13 -6.51 6.39
C PRO A 9 -10.82 -5.72 6.34
N LYS A 10 -10.50 -5.01 7.45
CA LYS A 10 -9.30 -4.17 7.57
C LYS A 10 -8.00 -4.92 7.24
N SER A 11 -7.89 -6.20 7.59
CA SER A 11 -6.71 -7.02 7.24
C SER A 11 -6.44 -7.04 5.74
N LYS A 12 -7.49 -7.13 4.91
CA LYS A 12 -7.36 -7.13 3.44
C LYS A 12 -6.98 -5.76 2.88
N ARG A 13 -7.39 -4.69 3.54
CA ARG A 13 -6.91 -3.33 3.21
C ARG A 13 -5.41 -3.23 3.43
N ASP A 14 -4.92 -3.78 4.54
CA ASP A 14 -3.51 -3.74 4.88
C ASP A 14 -2.69 -4.60 3.88
N ASP A 15 -3.20 -5.76 3.44
CA ASP A 15 -2.63 -6.56 2.34
C ASP A 15 -2.50 -5.76 1.03
N ILE A 16 -3.56 -5.02 0.64
CA ILE A 16 -3.56 -4.15 -0.55
C ILE A 16 -2.50 -3.05 -0.42
N ILE A 17 -2.42 -2.41 0.76
CA ILE A 17 -1.45 -1.35 1.03
C ILE A 17 -0.04 -1.89 0.90
N ASP A 18 0.26 -3.06 1.47
CA ASP A 18 1.61 -3.62 1.45
C ASP A 18 2.04 -4.02 0.04
N ALA A 19 1.14 -4.62 -0.74
CA ALA A 19 1.39 -4.92 -2.14
C ALA A 19 1.66 -3.63 -2.95
N TRP A 20 0.83 -2.60 -2.75
CA TRP A 20 1.00 -1.33 -3.45
C TRP A 20 2.31 -0.62 -3.08
N VAL A 21 2.64 -0.53 -1.80
CA VAL A 21 3.88 0.10 -1.32
C VAL A 21 5.10 -0.62 -1.88
N ASN A 22 5.09 -1.96 -1.89
CA ASN A 22 6.19 -2.76 -2.42
C ASN A 22 6.39 -2.52 -3.92
N ASP A 23 5.32 -2.55 -4.70
CA ASP A 23 5.37 -2.31 -6.15
C ASP A 23 5.84 -0.88 -6.47
N VAL A 24 5.44 0.11 -5.67
CA VAL A 24 5.89 1.49 -5.85
C VAL A 24 7.39 1.65 -5.56
N LEU A 25 7.94 0.88 -4.63
CA LEU A 25 9.32 1.04 -4.17
C LEU A 25 10.34 0.14 -4.89
N HIS A 26 9.93 -1.00 -5.44
CA HIS A 26 10.86 -2.03 -5.93
C HIS A 26 10.64 -2.42 -7.40
N ASP A 27 9.44 -2.88 -7.77
CA ASP A 27 9.22 -3.51 -9.09
C ASP A 27 8.60 -2.57 -10.15
N HIS A 28 7.87 -1.53 -9.73
CA HIS A 28 7.18 -0.54 -10.56
C HIS A 28 6.18 -1.10 -11.62
N ASP A 29 6.00 -2.41 -11.73
CA ASP A 29 5.11 -3.06 -12.70
C ASP A 29 3.67 -3.30 -12.17
N TYR A 30 3.48 -3.10 -10.86
CA TYR A 30 2.22 -3.27 -10.13
C TYR A 30 1.61 -4.68 -10.23
N SER A 31 2.42 -5.69 -10.55
CA SER A 31 1.99 -7.08 -10.73
C SER A 31 1.46 -7.67 -9.42
N ARG A 32 2.13 -7.40 -8.29
CA ARG A 32 1.72 -7.88 -6.97
C ARG A 32 0.39 -7.26 -6.55
N LEU A 33 0.22 -5.95 -6.68
CA LEU A 33 -1.02 -5.24 -6.40
C LEU A 33 -2.18 -5.81 -7.21
N ARG A 34 -1.98 -5.99 -8.53
CA ARG A 34 -3.02 -6.57 -9.41
C ARG A 34 -3.42 -7.97 -8.95
N ASN A 35 -2.43 -8.82 -8.63
CA ASN A 35 -2.68 -10.17 -8.13
C ASN A 35 -3.43 -10.14 -6.79
N THR A 36 -3.04 -9.25 -5.86
CA THR A 36 -3.75 -9.09 -4.59
C THR A 36 -5.22 -8.69 -4.79
N LEU A 37 -5.50 -7.75 -5.68
CA LEU A 37 -6.89 -7.33 -5.97
C LEU A 37 -7.70 -8.47 -6.62
N ASN A 38 -7.11 -9.18 -7.59
CA ASN A 38 -7.76 -10.31 -8.24
C ASN A 38 -8.04 -11.46 -7.26
N ASN A 39 -7.07 -11.81 -6.42
CA ASN A 39 -7.22 -12.87 -5.41
C ASN A 39 -8.35 -12.57 -4.42
N LEU A 40 -8.56 -11.30 -4.06
CA LEU A 40 -9.68 -10.91 -3.20
C LEU A 40 -11.02 -11.13 -3.91
N ILE A 41 -11.11 -10.80 -5.20
CA ILE A 41 -12.32 -11.04 -6.00
C ILE A 41 -12.58 -12.55 -6.12
N GLU A 42 -11.55 -13.34 -6.42
CA GLU A 42 -11.63 -14.80 -6.52
C GLU A 42 -11.98 -15.46 -5.17
N SER A 43 -11.58 -14.86 -4.06
CA SER A 43 -11.95 -15.29 -2.70
C SER A 43 -13.41 -14.96 -2.33
N GLY A 44 -14.19 -14.37 -3.24
CA GLY A 44 -15.60 -14.07 -3.05
C GLY A 44 -15.91 -12.67 -2.51
N PHE A 45 -14.93 -11.77 -2.45
CA PHE A 45 -15.22 -10.36 -2.16
C PHE A 45 -15.83 -9.68 -3.39
N ASN A 46 -16.82 -8.81 -3.15
CA ASN A 46 -17.42 -8.02 -4.22
C ASN A 46 -16.37 -7.08 -4.83
N ARG A 47 -16.25 -7.09 -6.17
CA ARG A 47 -15.30 -6.27 -6.92
C ARG A 47 -15.42 -4.79 -6.59
N ASP A 48 -16.63 -4.25 -6.53
CA ASP A 48 -16.85 -2.84 -6.17
C ASP A 48 -16.38 -2.58 -4.75
N GLY A 49 -16.65 -3.48 -3.81
CA GLY A 49 -16.15 -3.39 -2.43
C GLY A 49 -14.63 -3.36 -2.33
N VAL A 50 -13.94 -4.20 -3.12
CA VAL A 50 -12.47 -4.20 -3.22
C VAL A 50 -11.97 -2.87 -3.81
N MET A 51 -12.58 -2.40 -4.89
CA MET A 51 -12.21 -1.14 -5.53
C MET A 51 -12.48 0.07 -4.63
N PHE A 52 -13.62 0.11 -3.93
CA PHE A 52 -13.95 1.15 -2.96
C PHE A 52 -12.93 1.20 -1.85
N MET A 53 -12.49 0.05 -1.33
CA MET A 53 -11.45 -0.02 -0.31
C MET A 53 -10.10 0.49 -0.84
N PHE A 54 -9.69 0.05 -2.03
CA PHE A 54 -8.44 0.48 -2.64
C PHE A 54 -8.41 2.00 -2.86
N LEU A 55 -9.46 2.53 -3.49
CA LEU A 55 -9.61 3.97 -3.81
C LEU A 55 -9.93 4.84 -2.60
N HIS A 56 -10.19 4.23 -1.43
CA HIS A 56 -10.55 4.99 -0.24
C HIS A 56 -9.39 5.88 0.21
N ARG A 57 -9.70 7.14 0.54
CA ARG A 57 -8.71 8.14 0.95
C ARG A 57 -7.78 7.66 2.06
N THR A 58 -8.33 6.99 3.07
CA THR A 58 -7.51 6.51 4.21
C THR A 58 -6.52 5.42 3.79
N THR A 59 -6.87 4.57 2.83
CA THR A 59 -5.96 3.56 2.27
C THR A 59 -4.76 4.24 1.61
N HIS A 60 -5.02 5.27 0.79
CA HIS A 60 -3.98 6.07 0.15
C HIS A 60 -3.10 6.85 1.13
N GLU A 61 -3.69 7.43 2.18
CA GLU A 61 -2.93 8.15 3.21
C GLU A 61 -1.98 7.22 3.99
N ILE A 62 -2.40 5.98 4.28
CA ILE A 62 -1.55 4.99 4.94
C ILE A 62 -0.42 4.53 4.00
N ALA A 63 -0.75 4.21 2.75
CA ALA A 63 0.24 3.81 1.75
C ALA A 63 1.31 4.89 1.56
N ARG A 64 0.89 6.16 1.42
CA ARG A 64 1.81 7.30 1.31
C ARG A 64 2.74 7.40 2.52
N LYS A 65 2.22 7.24 3.74
CA LYS A 65 3.06 7.27 4.96
C LYS A 65 4.12 6.16 4.93
N LYS A 66 3.74 4.94 4.55
CA LYS A 66 4.66 3.80 4.42
C LYS A 66 5.73 4.04 3.35
N ILE A 67 5.33 4.53 2.17
CA ILE A 67 6.27 4.90 1.10
C ILE A 67 7.28 5.92 1.61
N VAL A 68 6.83 7.03 2.23
CA VAL A 68 7.74 8.08 2.74
C VAL A 68 8.69 7.56 3.82
N GLN A 69 8.23 6.66 4.69
CA GLN A 69 9.06 6.04 5.72
C GLN A 69 10.12 5.11 5.11
N GLN A 70 9.74 4.28 4.14
CA GLN A 70 10.62 3.27 3.55
C GLN A 70 11.57 3.89 2.50
N SER A 71 11.13 4.89 1.73
CA SER A 71 11.94 5.57 0.71
C SER A 71 13.08 6.42 1.28
N ARG A 72 13.07 6.72 2.58
CA ARG A 72 14.03 7.63 3.23
C ARG A 72 15.00 6.91 4.17
N TYR A 73 14.81 5.63 4.50
CA TYR A 73 15.62 4.96 5.51
C TYR A 73 17.00 4.48 5.00
N GLU A 74 17.15 4.14 3.72
CA GLU A 74 18.47 3.75 3.15
C GLU A 74 19.48 4.92 3.11
N LEU A 75 19.00 6.18 3.06
CA LEU A 75 19.87 7.37 3.01
C LEU A 75 19.89 8.16 4.32
N ALA A 76 18.88 8.02 5.18
CA ALA A 76 18.80 8.77 6.44
C ALA A 76 19.81 8.29 7.48
N GLU A 77 20.02 6.97 7.63
CA GLU A 77 21.01 6.51 8.62
C GLU A 77 22.42 6.97 8.28
N ILE A 78 22.83 7.02 7.00
CA ILE A 78 24.14 7.54 6.59
C ILE A 78 24.22 9.07 6.76
N ALA A 79 23.12 9.79 6.52
CA ALA A 79 23.07 11.25 6.68
C ALA A 79 23.02 11.72 8.15
N PHE A 80 22.47 10.91 9.06
CA PHE A 80 22.34 11.26 10.49
C PHE A 80 23.37 10.57 11.41
N SER A 81 24.09 9.54 10.95
CA SER A 81 25.13 8.85 11.75
C SER A 81 26.54 9.42 11.61
N ASN A 82 26.78 10.30 10.63
CA ASN A 82 28.05 11.01 10.50
C ASN A 82 27.90 12.46 11.00
N PRO A 83 28.23 12.79 12.26
CA PRO A 83 28.65 14.14 12.60
C PRO A 83 30.07 14.34 12.07
N ILE A 84 30.24 14.39 10.75
CA ILE A 84 31.54 14.68 10.15
C ILE A 84 31.56 16.13 9.71
N SER A 85 32.03 16.93 10.67
CA SER A 85 32.92 18.06 10.48
C SER A 85 33.54 18.11 9.08
N LEU A 86 33.22 19.14 8.32
CA LEU A 86 34.07 19.61 7.24
C LEU A 86 34.33 21.09 7.49
N ASN A 87 35.55 21.32 8.00
CA ASN A 87 36.36 22.53 8.04
C ASN A 87 35.79 23.78 7.33
#